data_AF-A0A5B0Q337-F1
#
_entry.id   AF-A0A5B0Q337-F1
#
_cell.length_a   1.000
_cell.length_b   1.000
_cell.length_c   1.000
_cell.angle_alpha   90.00
_cell.angle_beta   90.00
_cell.angle_gamma   90.00
#
_symmetry.space_group_name_H-M   'P 1'
#
loop_
_entity.id
_entity.type
_entity.pdbx_description
1 polymer ?
#
loop_
_entity_poly.entity_id
_entity_poly.type
_entity_poly.pdbx_seq_one_letter_code
_entity_poly.pdbx_strand_id
1 'polypeptide(L)'
;MFLIDWAQRSYIIYAVIIMMNLLPSVQLLELHKHSLARRRVGNEPQQTCDKEFIMKTKLGHSKCETSKGDVYLCNYWECPGNDKPRFEFIECLPLDKTTHRPVYGQELMIVRPVEYTIIPNFDYIQVVDNSGEFWGCPSNKNKNFLTCNYCAKYKPSPKKPLPKKPSPK
;
A
#
# COMPACT_ATOMS: atom_id res chain seq x y z
N MET A 1 29.09 67.06 -33.25
CA MET A 1 29.46 65.95 -32.36
C MET A 1 28.38 65.79 -31.27
N PHE A 2 27.12 65.51 -31.66
CA PHE A 2 25.97 65.46 -30.73
C PHE A 2 24.97 64.33 -31.03
N LEU A 3 25.22 63.49 -32.04
CA LEU A 3 24.35 62.35 -32.39
C LEU A 3 24.83 61.02 -31.80
N ILE A 4 26.14 60.88 -31.54
CA ILE A 4 26.74 59.66 -30.97
C ILE A 4 26.39 59.52 -29.47
N ASP A 5 26.30 60.64 -28.75
CA ASP A 5 26.06 60.64 -27.30
C ASP A 5 24.59 60.29 -26.94
N TRP A 6 23.65 60.48 -27.87
CA TRP A 6 22.23 60.16 -27.66
C TRP A 6 21.95 58.67 -27.85
N ALA A 7 22.50 58.06 -28.90
CA ALA A 7 22.36 56.62 -29.15
C ALA A 7 22.99 55.79 -28.02
N GLN A 8 24.12 56.25 -27.48
CA GLN A 8 24.84 55.57 -26.40
C GLN A 8 24.08 55.64 -25.07
N ARG A 9 23.48 56.79 -24.73
CA ARG A 9 22.61 56.93 -23.54
C ARG A 9 21.31 56.14 -23.65
N SER A 10 20.69 56.09 -24.84
CA SER A 10 19.49 55.28 -25.05
C SER A 10 19.78 53.79 -24.92
N TYR A 11 20.92 53.29 -25.41
CA TYR A 11 21.28 51.88 -25.28
C TYR A 11 21.48 51.45 -23.83
N ILE A 12 22.10 52.31 -23.00
CA ILE A 12 22.28 52.04 -21.56
C ILE A 12 20.92 51.96 -20.86
N ILE A 13 19.99 52.84 -21.18
CA ILE A 13 18.64 52.84 -20.58
C ILE A 13 17.88 51.56 -20.98
N TYR A 14 17.93 51.17 -22.26
CA TYR A 14 17.30 49.91 -22.71
C TYR A 14 17.96 48.68 -22.08
N ALA A 15 19.29 48.65 -21.94
CA ALA A 15 20.00 47.54 -21.28
C ALA A 15 19.62 47.40 -19.80
N VAL A 16 19.47 48.51 -19.07
CA VAL A 16 19.03 48.49 -17.65
C VAL A 16 17.57 48.05 -17.54
N ILE A 17 16.68 48.54 -18.42
CA ILE A 17 15.27 48.12 -18.45
C ILE A 17 15.15 46.63 -18.81
N ILE A 18 15.97 46.14 -19.75
CA ILE A 18 16.02 44.71 -20.12
C ILE A 18 16.56 43.87 -18.96
N MET A 19 17.60 44.31 -18.23
CA MET A 19 18.13 43.59 -17.06
C MET A 19 17.18 43.62 -15.85
N MET A 20 16.40 44.69 -15.66
CA MET A 20 15.36 44.75 -14.62
C MET A 20 14.08 43.98 -14.99
N ASN A 21 13.79 43.78 -16.28
CA ASN A 21 12.59 43.05 -16.74
C ASN A 21 12.85 41.62 -17.25
N LEU A 22 14.10 41.16 -17.35
CA LEU A 22 14.46 39.76 -17.62
C LEU A 22 14.57 38.89 -16.37
N LEU A 23 14.31 39.46 -15.20
CA LEU A 23 14.02 38.72 -13.98
C LEU A 23 12.55 38.89 -13.57
N PRO A 24 11.56 38.59 -14.43
CA PRO A 24 10.27 38.27 -13.88
C PRO A 24 10.46 36.89 -13.25
N SER A 25 10.05 36.79 -12.00
CA SER A 25 9.77 35.54 -11.33
C SER A 25 10.95 34.68 -10.86
N VAL A 26 11.71 35.20 -9.89
CA VAL A 26 11.74 34.53 -8.57
C VAL A 26 10.38 34.78 -7.89
N GLN A 27 9.29 34.51 -8.61
CA GLN A 27 8.04 34.10 -8.03
C GLN A 27 8.45 32.69 -7.67
N LEU A 28 9.00 32.57 -6.47
CA LEU A 28 8.26 31.87 -5.46
C LEU A 28 7.43 30.79 -6.15
N LEU A 29 8.14 29.79 -6.70
CA LEU A 29 7.64 28.45 -6.74
C LEU A 29 7.61 28.07 -5.25
N GLU A 30 6.69 28.70 -4.48
CA GLU A 30 5.55 27.98 -3.97
C GLU A 30 5.17 27.01 -5.09
N LEU A 31 5.94 25.92 -5.13
CA LEU A 31 5.45 24.61 -5.32
C LEU A 31 4.32 24.57 -4.32
N HIS A 32 3.16 25.09 -4.76
CA HIS A 32 1.92 24.98 -4.07
C HIS A 32 1.90 23.48 -3.90
N LYS A 33 2.21 23.06 -2.68
CA LYS A 33 2.04 21.70 -2.24
C LYS A 33 0.51 21.57 -2.23
N HIS A 34 -0.08 21.48 -3.42
CA HIS A 34 -0.96 20.39 -3.72
C HIS A 34 -0.11 19.16 -3.38
N SER A 35 0.01 18.87 -2.07
CA SER A 35 0.13 17.49 -1.65
C SER A 35 -1.00 16.87 -2.43
N LEU A 36 -0.67 16.02 -3.40
CA LEU A 36 -1.63 15.06 -3.89
C LEU A 36 -2.14 14.42 -2.61
N ALA A 37 -3.29 14.90 -2.13
CA ALA A 37 -3.81 14.50 -0.84
C ALA A 37 -4.05 13.02 -1.02
N ARG A 38 -3.12 12.21 -0.52
CA ARG A 38 -3.11 10.78 -0.76
C ARG A 38 -4.44 10.32 -0.23
N ARG A 39 -5.33 9.84 -1.11
CA ARG A 39 -6.67 9.41 -0.72
C ARG A 39 -6.49 8.14 0.10
N ARG A 40 -6.34 8.33 1.40
CA ARG A 40 -6.34 7.28 2.41
C ARG A 40 -7.71 6.62 2.36
N VAL A 41 -7.74 5.29 2.53
CA VAL A 41 -9.00 4.55 2.53
C VAL A 41 -9.78 4.90 3.80
N GLY A 42 -9.08 5.09 4.92
CA GLY A 42 -9.66 5.59 6.15
C GLY A 42 -8.61 6.23 7.08
N ASN A 43 -8.99 6.38 8.35
CA ASN A 43 -8.19 7.05 9.38
C ASN A 43 -8.02 6.17 10.63
N GLU A 44 -8.25 4.87 10.51
CA GLU A 44 -8.03 3.95 11.64
C GLU A 44 -6.55 3.94 12.04
N PRO A 45 -6.25 3.75 13.34
CA PRO A 45 -4.88 3.61 13.81
C PRO A 45 -4.24 2.34 13.22
N GLN A 46 -2.93 2.18 13.40
CA GLN A 46 -2.19 1.02 12.94
C GLN A 46 -2.86 -0.29 13.38
N GLN A 47 -3.12 -1.16 12.42
CA GLN A 47 -3.66 -2.49 12.64
C GLN A 47 -2.62 -3.55 12.29
N THR A 48 -2.50 -4.58 13.11
CA THR A 48 -1.69 -5.76 12.82
C THR A 48 -2.59 -6.82 12.19
N CYS A 49 -2.22 -7.32 11.01
CA CYS A 49 -2.98 -8.34 10.29
C CYS A 49 -2.60 -9.74 10.81
N ASP A 50 -2.85 -9.99 12.09
CA ASP A 50 -2.49 -11.20 12.84
C ASP A 50 -3.54 -12.33 12.70
N LYS A 51 -4.31 -12.33 11.61
CA LYS A 51 -5.17 -13.45 11.21
C LYS A 51 -5.09 -13.74 9.71
N GLU A 52 -5.29 -12.71 8.88
CA GLU A 52 -5.27 -12.84 7.43
C GLU A 52 -4.83 -11.53 6.79
N PHE A 53 -4.09 -11.63 5.68
CA PHE A 53 -3.76 -10.49 4.83
C PHE A 53 -3.92 -10.87 3.37
N ILE A 54 -4.51 -9.95 2.58
CA ILE A 54 -4.57 -10.05 1.12
C ILE A 54 -4.11 -8.71 0.54
N MET A 55 -3.09 -8.73 -0.31
CA MET A 55 -2.53 -7.52 -0.93
C MET A 55 -3.55 -6.79 -1.81
N LYS A 56 -4.35 -7.52 -2.59
CA LYS A 56 -5.35 -6.91 -3.47
C LYS A 56 -6.61 -7.78 -3.58
N THR A 57 -7.69 -7.29 -3.01
CA THR A 57 -9.03 -7.88 -3.14
C THR A 57 -9.66 -7.54 -4.49
N LYS A 58 -10.82 -8.14 -4.79
CA LYS A 58 -11.65 -7.80 -5.95
C LYS A 58 -12.07 -6.33 -6.02
N LEU A 59 -12.10 -5.64 -4.88
CA LEU A 59 -12.40 -4.21 -4.79
C LEU A 59 -11.17 -3.32 -5.06
N GLY A 60 -9.99 -3.90 -5.26
CA GLY A 60 -8.74 -3.18 -5.50
C GLY A 60 -8.00 -2.74 -4.23
N HIS A 61 -8.61 -2.91 -3.06
CA HIS A 61 -7.99 -2.62 -1.75
C HIS A 61 -7.32 -3.85 -1.15
N SER A 62 -6.34 -3.65 -0.28
CA SER A 62 -5.80 -4.71 0.58
C SER A 62 -6.78 -5.03 1.70
N LYS A 63 -6.85 -6.31 2.08
CA LYS A 63 -7.60 -6.78 3.24
C LYS A 63 -6.61 -7.06 4.37
N CYS A 64 -6.90 -6.53 5.54
CA CYS A 64 -6.20 -6.85 6.79
C CYS A 64 -7.24 -7.37 7.78
N GLU A 65 -7.09 -8.61 8.23
CA GLU A 65 -7.94 -9.18 9.27
C GLU A 65 -7.13 -9.42 10.53
N THR A 66 -7.70 -8.98 11.66
CA THR A 66 -7.10 -9.12 12.97
C THR A 66 -7.56 -10.40 13.67
N SER A 67 -6.83 -10.84 14.69
CA SER A 67 -7.19 -11.95 15.57
C SER A 67 -8.55 -11.77 16.27
N LYS A 68 -8.97 -10.52 16.48
CA LYS A 68 -10.29 -10.15 17.01
C LYS A 68 -11.43 -10.34 15.99
N GLY A 69 -11.12 -10.63 14.74
CA GLY A 69 -12.09 -10.75 13.64
C GLY A 69 -12.49 -9.41 13.02
N ASP A 70 -11.87 -8.31 13.42
CA ASP A 70 -12.05 -7.03 12.74
C ASP A 70 -11.36 -7.06 11.37
N VAL A 71 -12.10 -6.65 10.33
CA VAL A 71 -11.62 -6.55 8.95
C VAL A 71 -11.40 -5.09 8.58
N TYR A 72 -10.26 -4.80 7.98
CA TYR A 72 -9.88 -3.47 7.51
C TYR A 72 -9.53 -3.49 6.02
N LEU A 73 -9.95 -2.45 5.31
CA LEU A 73 -9.57 -2.21 3.92
C LEU A 73 -8.54 -1.09 3.87
N CYS A 74 -7.43 -1.36 3.21
CA CYS A 74 -6.28 -0.47 3.15
C CYS A 74 -5.81 -0.28 1.70
N ASN A 75 -5.04 0.78 1.45
CA ASN A 75 -4.21 0.81 0.24
C ASN A 75 -2.96 -0.04 0.52
N TYR A 76 -2.52 -0.87 -0.43
CA TYR A 76 -1.37 -1.74 -0.20
C TYR A 76 -0.09 -0.98 0.15
N TRP A 77 0.10 0.23 -0.38
CA TRP A 77 1.25 1.06 -0.04
C TRP A 77 1.29 1.53 1.43
N GLU A 78 0.17 1.44 2.14
CA GLU A 78 0.08 1.71 3.57
C GLU A 78 0.32 0.44 4.41
N CYS A 79 0.55 -0.70 3.74
CA CYS A 79 0.96 -2.00 4.27
C CYS A 79 2.33 -2.34 3.65
N PRO A 80 3.44 -1.97 4.30
CA PRO A 80 3.89 -2.79 5.42
C PRO A 80 4.43 -1.94 6.57
N GLY A 81 3.58 -1.09 7.16
CA GLY A 81 3.93 -0.19 8.26
C GLY A 81 5.11 0.75 7.93
N ASN A 82 5.47 1.60 8.87
CA ASN A 82 6.65 2.47 8.68
C ASN A 82 7.97 1.71 8.95
N ASP A 83 7.91 0.65 9.75
CA ASP A 83 9.10 -0.02 10.28
C ASP A 83 9.58 -1.23 9.43
N LYS A 84 8.77 -1.69 8.46
CA LYS A 84 9.05 -2.91 7.68
C LYS A 84 8.73 -2.77 6.19
N PRO A 85 9.44 -1.89 5.44
CA PRO A 85 9.16 -1.65 4.01
C PRO A 85 9.24 -2.91 3.13
N ARG A 86 9.90 -3.98 3.59
CA ARG A 86 9.96 -5.30 2.96
C ARG A 86 9.58 -6.37 3.97
N PHE A 87 8.30 -6.72 4.02
CA PHE A 87 7.80 -7.81 4.87
C PHE A 87 8.04 -9.16 4.20
N GLU A 88 8.52 -10.13 4.97
CA GLU A 88 8.83 -11.47 4.50
C GLU A 88 8.69 -12.49 5.64
N PHE A 89 8.41 -13.72 5.24
CA PHE A 89 8.44 -14.89 6.11
C PHE A 89 9.68 -15.73 5.78
N ILE A 90 10.22 -16.39 6.80
CA ILE A 90 11.47 -17.16 6.71
C ILE A 90 11.20 -18.65 6.94
N GLU A 91 12.16 -19.48 6.50
CA GLU A 91 12.14 -20.93 6.67
C GLU A 91 10.87 -21.60 6.12
N CYS A 92 10.35 -21.07 5.01
CA CYS A 92 9.13 -21.57 4.38
C CYS A 92 9.41 -22.79 3.50
N LEU A 93 8.46 -23.71 3.44
CA LEU A 93 8.47 -24.88 2.56
C LEU A 93 7.27 -24.82 1.61
N PRO A 94 7.36 -25.37 0.40
CA PRO A 94 6.20 -25.44 -0.48
C PRO A 94 5.13 -26.34 0.12
N LEU A 95 3.86 -25.98 -0.10
CA LEU A 95 2.72 -26.79 0.30
C LEU A 95 2.37 -27.79 -0.79
N ASP A 96 2.13 -29.04 -0.40
CA ASP A 96 1.55 -30.03 -1.28
C ASP A 96 0.12 -29.63 -1.68
N LYS A 97 -0.19 -29.68 -2.97
CA LYS A 97 -1.46 -29.20 -3.52
C LYS A 97 -2.68 -30.01 -3.07
N THR A 98 -2.47 -31.24 -2.61
CA THR A 98 -3.56 -32.17 -2.25
C THR A 98 -3.80 -32.20 -0.74
N THR A 99 -2.73 -32.29 0.03
CA THR A 99 -2.76 -32.42 1.49
C THR A 99 -2.68 -31.07 2.20
N HIS A 100 -2.28 -30.02 1.47
CA HIS A 100 -2.01 -28.68 1.99
C HIS A 100 -0.97 -28.65 3.11
N ARG A 101 -0.06 -29.63 3.17
CA ARG A 101 1.00 -29.70 4.19
C ARG A 101 2.37 -29.29 3.63
N PRO A 102 3.27 -28.76 4.47
CA PRO A 102 4.66 -28.52 4.09
C PRO A 102 5.33 -29.79 3.56
N VAL A 103 5.99 -29.70 2.42
CA VAL A 103 6.78 -30.79 1.86
C VAL A 103 8.17 -30.78 2.49
N TYR A 104 8.35 -31.58 3.54
CA TYR A 104 9.63 -31.69 4.24
C TYR A 104 10.75 -32.27 3.37
N GLY A 105 11.98 -31.86 3.63
CA GLY A 105 13.17 -32.27 2.88
C GLY A 105 13.48 -31.40 1.65
N GLN A 106 12.65 -30.38 1.38
CA GLN A 106 12.96 -29.35 0.39
C GLN A 106 13.77 -28.19 0.98
N GLU A 107 14.31 -27.36 0.09
CA GLU A 107 15.03 -26.14 0.46
C GLU A 107 14.12 -25.14 1.20
N LEU A 108 14.67 -24.52 2.24
CA LEU A 108 13.98 -23.50 3.03
C LEU A 108 14.08 -22.15 2.33
N MET A 109 12.93 -21.50 2.13
CA MET A 109 12.84 -20.26 1.37
C MET A 109 12.43 -19.06 2.23
N ILE A 110 12.85 -17.88 1.80
CA ILE A 110 12.28 -16.60 2.26
C ILE A 110 11.16 -16.21 1.30
N VAL A 111 9.95 -16.01 1.82
CA VAL A 111 8.76 -15.74 1.01
C VAL A 111 8.22 -14.35 1.30
N ARG A 112 8.01 -13.57 0.24
CA ARG A 112 7.32 -12.27 0.31
C ARG A 112 5.84 -12.47 0.00
N PRO A 113 4.95 -12.34 0.99
CA PRO A 113 3.55 -12.68 0.82
C PRO A 113 2.83 -11.63 -0.04
N VAL A 114 2.03 -12.10 -0.99
CA VAL A 114 0.90 -11.32 -1.53
C VAL A 114 -0.39 -11.65 -0.78
N GLU A 115 -0.44 -12.81 -0.12
CA GLU A 115 -1.51 -13.23 0.77
C GLU A 115 -0.95 -14.16 1.85
N TYR A 116 -1.54 -14.12 3.05
CA TYR A 116 -1.32 -15.16 4.04
C TYR A 116 -2.54 -15.35 4.95
N THR A 117 -2.68 -16.55 5.47
CA THR A 117 -3.71 -16.93 6.44
C THR A 117 -3.08 -17.71 7.59
N ILE A 118 -3.46 -17.34 8.81
CA ILE A 118 -3.10 -18.06 10.03
C ILE A 118 -4.24 -19.01 10.35
N ILE A 119 -4.03 -20.29 10.10
CA ILE A 119 -5.04 -21.33 10.32
C ILE A 119 -4.91 -21.85 11.76
N PRO A 120 -5.96 -21.80 12.57
CA PRO A 120 -5.95 -22.40 13.89
C PRO A 120 -5.61 -23.89 13.82
N ASN A 121 -4.80 -24.37 14.77
CA ASN A 121 -4.32 -25.76 14.87
C ASN A 121 -3.22 -26.17 13.89
N PHE A 122 -2.79 -25.28 12.98
CA PHE A 122 -1.63 -25.55 12.13
C PHE A 122 -0.38 -24.94 12.78
N ASP A 123 0.75 -25.63 12.64
CA ASP A 123 2.06 -25.18 13.14
C ASP A 123 2.78 -24.26 12.14
N TYR A 124 2.16 -23.98 10.99
CA TYR A 124 2.62 -23.06 9.97
C TYR A 124 1.53 -22.07 9.54
N ILE A 125 1.97 -20.95 8.98
CA ILE A 125 1.19 -19.93 8.30
C ILE A 125 1.13 -20.33 6.82
N GLN A 126 -0.07 -20.34 6.23
CA GLN A 126 -0.23 -20.54 4.81
C GLN A 126 0.01 -19.20 4.10
N VAL A 127 0.93 -19.20 3.14
CA VAL A 127 1.39 -18.00 2.45
C VAL A 127 1.29 -18.21 0.93
N VAL A 128 0.90 -17.18 0.21
CA VAL A 128 0.95 -17.14 -1.25
C VAL A 128 1.96 -16.08 -1.67
N ASP A 129 2.85 -16.44 -2.59
CA ASP A 129 3.83 -15.51 -3.14
C ASP A 129 3.32 -14.81 -4.43
N ASN A 130 4.15 -13.94 -4.99
CA ASN A 130 3.79 -13.18 -6.20
C ASN A 130 3.66 -14.05 -7.48
N SER A 131 4.15 -15.29 -7.45
CA SER A 131 3.95 -16.26 -8.53
C SER A 131 2.66 -17.08 -8.37
N GLY A 132 1.98 -16.95 -7.23
CA GLY A 132 0.77 -17.71 -6.90
C GLY A 132 1.07 -19.08 -6.27
N GLU A 133 2.33 -19.35 -5.92
CA GLU A 133 2.72 -20.60 -5.25
C GLU A 133 2.39 -20.54 -3.76
N PHE A 134 2.01 -21.70 -3.22
CA PHE A 134 1.59 -21.85 -1.82
C PHE A 134 2.74 -22.37 -0.97
N TRP A 135 2.95 -21.72 0.17
CA TRP A 135 4.03 -21.97 1.10
C TRP A 135 3.50 -22.13 2.52
N GLY A 136 4.12 -23.03 3.27
CA GLY A 136 3.92 -23.21 4.70
C GLY A 136 5.12 -22.64 5.44
N CYS A 137 4.93 -21.52 6.14
CA CYS A 137 5.98 -20.86 6.89
C CYS A 137 5.79 -21.14 8.39
N PRO A 138 6.78 -21.68 9.11
CA PRO A 138 6.61 -22.15 10.48
C PRO A 138 6.25 -21.00 11.44
N SER A 139 5.15 -21.15 12.18
CA SER A 139 4.56 -20.10 13.03
C SER A 139 5.46 -19.70 14.20
N ASN A 140 6.27 -20.64 14.70
CA ASN A 140 7.21 -20.38 15.80
C ASN A 140 8.38 -19.45 15.40
N LYS A 141 8.78 -19.44 14.11
CA LYS A 141 9.80 -18.54 13.55
C LYS A 141 9.20 -17.23 13.06
N ASN A 142 7.94 -17.26 12.63
CA ASN A 142 7.27 -16.16 11.95
C ASN A 142 6.17 -15.53 12.81
N LYS A 143 6.56 -14.88 13.92
CA LYS A 143 5.61 -14.23 14.87
C LYS A 143 5.27 -12.79 14.53
N ASN A 144 5.94 -12.23 13.54
CA ASN A 144 5.74 -10.87 13.10
C ASN A 144 4.79 -10.85 11.91
N PHE A 145 3.78 -9.99 11.96
CA PHE A 145 2.79 -9.86 10.90
C PHE A 145 2.84 -8.49 10.24
N LEU A 146 2.18 -8.38 9.08
CA LEU A 146 2.04 -7.10 8.42
C LEU A 146 1.27 -6.14 9.32
N THR A 147 1.68 -4.87 9.27
CA THR A 147 0.91 -3.79 9.87
C THR A 147 0.48 -2.82 8.77
N CYS A 148 -0.72 -2.29 8.91
CA CYS A 148 -1.31 -1.38 7.95
C CYS A 148 -1.81 -0.12 8.67
N ASN A 149 -1.60 1.03 8.04
CA ASN A 149 -2.06 2.34 8.54
C ASN A 149 -3.14 2.93 7.63
N TYR A 150 -3.90 3.88 8.17
CA TYR A 150 -4.87 4.67 7.38
C TYR A 150 -5.90 3.82 6.62
N CYS A 151 -6.30 2.72 7.26
CA CYS A 151 -7.32 1.81 6.75
C CYS A 151 -8.72 2.28 7.14
N ALA A 152 -9.74 1.75 6.46
CA ALA A 152 -11.13 1.86 6.88
C ALA A 152 -11.59 0.53 7.49
N LYS A 153 -12.24 0.59 8.64
CA LYS A 153 -12.89 -0.59 9.23
C LYS A 153 -14.05 -1.04 8.35
N TYR A 154 -14.00 -2.27 7.87
CA TYR A 154 -15.04 -2.85 7.03
C TYR A 154 -16.21 -3.31 7.91
N LYS A 155 -17.36 -2.67 7.74
CA LYS A 155 -18.63 -3.13 8.30
C LYS A 155 -19.45 -3.73 7.17
N PRO A 156 -19.70 -5.05 7.15
CA PRO A 156 -20.56 -5.63 6.13
C PRO A 156 -21.93 -4.94 6.20
N SER A 157 -22.43 -4.50 5.06
CA SER A 157 -23.78 -3.95 4.97
C SER A 157 -24.77 -5.00 5.49
N PRO A 158 -25.79 -4.64 6.28
CA PRO A 158 -26.84 -5.58 6.63
C PRO A 158 -27.42 -6.16 5.33
N LYS A 159 -27.38 -7.48 5.18
CA LYS A 159 -27.97 -8.17 4.02
C LYS A 159 -29.43 -7.75 3.93
N LYS A 160 -29.84 -7.09 2.84
CA LYS A 160 -31.26 -6.89 2.56
C LYS A 160 -31.93 -8.28 2.58
N PRO A 161 -33.04 -8.46 3.31
CA PRO A 161 -33.77 -9.71 3.30
C PRO A 161 -34.09 -10.09 1.86
N LEU A 162 -33.79 -11.33 1.48
CA LEU A 162 -34.18 -11.86 0.18
C LEU A 162 -35.71 -11.72 0.06
N PRO A 163 -36.25 -11.18 -1.04
CA PRO A 163 -37.69 -11.16 -1.25
C PRO A 163 -38.22 -12.59 -1.17
N LYS A 164 -39.19 -12.83 -0.27
CA LYS A 164 -39.87 -14.11 -0.13
C LYS A 164 -40.42 -14.49 -1.51
N LYS A 165 -39.91 -15.59 -2.08
CA LYS A 165 -40.46 -16.20 -3.29
C LYS A 165 -41.94 -16.51 -3.01
N PRO A 166 -42.89 -16.05 -3.82
CA PRO A 166 -44.28 -16.45 -3.65
C PRO A 166 -44.38 -17.97 -3.83
N SER A 167 -45.05 -18.61 -2.87
CA SER A 167 -45.36 -20.04 -2.89
C SER A 167 -46.24 -20.36 -4.10
N PRO A 168 -45.94 -21.44 -4.85
CA PRO A 168 -46.85 -21.92 -5.89
C PRO A 168 -48.18 -22.34 -5.23
N LYS A 169 -49.29 -21.87 -5.80
CA LYS A 169 -50.64 -22.39 -5.52
C LYS A 169 -50.88 -23.67 -6.29
#